data_AF-A0A9W6YCA5-F1
#
_entry.id   AF-A0A9W6YCA5-F1
#
_cell.length_a   1.000
_cell.length_b   1.000
_cell.length_c   1.000
_cell.angle_alpha   90.00
_cell.angle_beta   90.00
_cell.angle_gamma   90.00
#
_symmetry.space_group_name_H-M   'P 1'
#
loop_
_entity.id
_entity.type
_entity.pdbx_description
1 polymer ?
#
loop_
_entity_poly.entity_id
_entity_poly.type
_entity_poly.pdbx_seq_one_letter_code
_entity_poly.pdbx_strand_id
1 'polypeptide(L)'
;MFVYEYGVAIATLPSLSSFQAACITLSSTDRARATSEACLRDVVERLHQRWDSAFHRVAIVRRMWANHLTRNLDRSTWKAEVEQPPPGYVARLLTASDSQLHDVAGLHI
;
A
#
# COMPACT_ATOMS: atom_id res chain seq x y z
N MET A 1 -10.97 3.84 26.59
CA MET A 1 -11.81 3.68 25.40
C MET A 1 -12.56 4.98 25.20
N PHE A 2 -12.30 5.70 24.11
CA PHE A 2 -13.01 6.93 23.78
C PHE A 2 -14.06 6.60 22.72
N VAL A 3 -15.33 6.85 23.02
CA VAL A 3 -16.44 6.66 22.08
C VAL A 3 -16.83 8.05 21.58
N TYR A 4 -16.59 8.31 20.29
CA TYR A 4 -17.00 9.55 19.64
C TYR A 4 -18.30 9.31 18.90
N GLU A 5 -19.31 10.14 19.16
CA GLU A 5 -20.61 10.05 18.51
C GLU A 5 -20.62 10.86 17.21
N TYR A 6 -21.14 10.24 16.15
CA TYR A 6 -21.21 10.86 14.83
C TYR A 6 -22.20 12.03 14.85
N GLY A 7 -21.74 13.22 14.45
CA GLY A 7 -22.53 14.46 14.46
C GLY A 7 -22.18 15.44 15.59
N VAL A 8 -21.31 15.06 16.52
CA VAL A 8 -20.81 15.97 17.57
C VAL A 8 -19.58 16.72 17.08
N ALA A 9 -19.63 18.05 17.12
CA ALA A 9 -18.49 18.89 16.77
C ALA A 9 -17.35 18.72 17.81
N ILE A 10 -16.14 18.46 17.33
CA ILE A 10 -14.95 18.44 18.17
C ILE A 10 -14.57 19.88 18.51
N ALA A 11 -15.03 20.36 19.66
CA ALA A 11 -14.97 21.78 20.01
C ALA A 11 -13.60 22.28 20.50
N THR A 12 -12.66 21.38 20.84
CA THR A 12 -11.38 21.78 21.45
C THR A 12 -10.17 21.14 20.76
N LEU A 13 -9.05 21.86 20.72
CA LEU A 13 -7.77 21.37 20.18
C LEU A 13 -7.32 20.05 20.83
N PRO A 14 -7.37 19.87 22.17
CA PRO A 14 -7.01 18.61 22.81
C PRO A 14 -7.88 17.44 22.35
N SER A 15 -9.20 17.65 22.24
CA SER A 15 -10.12 16.62 21.72
C SER A 15 -9.87 16.30 20.24
N LEU A 16 -9.45 17.29 19.44
CA LEU A 16 -9.05 17.07 18.04
C LEU A 16 -7.78 16.22 17.96
N SER A 17 -6.77 16.54 18.77
CA SER A 17 -5.53 15.75 18.82
C SER A 17 -5.79 14.32 19.32
N SER A 18 -6.65 14.12 20.32
CA SER A 18 -7.03 12.79 20.81
C SER A 18 -7.87 12.01 19.79
N PHE A 19 -8.79 12.67 19.09
CA PHE A 19 -9.55 12.05 18.00
C PHE A 19 -8.64 11.68 16.83
N GLN A 20 -7.73 12.58 16.43
CA GLN A 20 -6.71 12.28 15.45
C GLN A 20 -5.89 11.09 15.89
N ALA A 21 -5.32 11.07 17.09
CA ALA A 21 -4.55 9.95 17.63
C ALA A 21 -5.32 8.62 17.63
N ALA A 22 -6.62 8.64 17.95
CA ALA A 22 -7.43 7.43 18.10
C ALA A 22 -8.05 6.93 16.77
N CYS A 23 -8.37 7.83 15.85
CA CYS A 23 -9.17 7.52 14.66
C CYS A 23 -8.44 7.77 13.33
N ILE A 24 -7.42 8.64 13.31
CA ILE A 24 -6.72 9.09 12.09
C ILE A 24 -5.24 8.68 12.12
N THR A 25 -4.59 8.74 13.27
CA THR A 25 -3.21 8.31 13.45
C THR A 25 -3.16 6.83 13.23
N LEU A 26 -2.36 6.49 12.23
CA LEU A 26 -2.16 5.16 11.71
C LEU A 26 -1.53 4.29 12.78
N SER A 27 -2.39 3.67 13.59
CA SER A 27 -2.04 2.44 14.28
C SER A 27 -1.53 1.46 13.22
N SER A 28 -0.58 0.60 13.59
CA SER A 28 0.00 -0.45 12.74
C SER A 28 -1.03 -1.35 12.04
N THR A 29 -2.26 -1.27 12.51
CA THR A 29 -3.42 -2.09 12.25
C THR A 29 -4.62 -1.15 12.17
N ASP A 30 -5.32 -1.11 11.04
CA ASP A 30 -6.56 -0.35 10.86
C ASP A 30 -7.65 -0.84 11.84
N ARG A 31 -8.72 -0.04 12.04
CA ARG A 31 -9.85 -0.39 12.91
C ARG A 31 -10.47 -1.75 12.56
N ALA A 32 -10.38 -2.20 11.32
CA ALA A 32 -10.83 -3.52 10.85
C ALA A 32 -9.78 -4.65 10.96
N ARG A 33 -8.63 -4.40 11.60
CA ARG A 33 -7.41 -5.23 11.58
C ARG A 33 -6.75 -5.41 10.21
N ALA A 34 -7.10 -4.59 9.23
CA ALA A 34 -6.36 -4.52 7.97
C ALA A 34 -4.99 -3.87 8.18
N THR A 35 -4.04 -4.15 7.30
CA THR A 35 -2.78 -3.41 7.30
C THR A 35 -3.06 -1.93 7.10
N SER A 36 -2.48 -1.12 7.99
CA SER A 36 -2.54 0.34 7.91
C SER A 36 -2.04 0.85 6.56
N GLU A 37 -2.72 1.83 5.96
CA GLU A 37 -2.35 2.43 4.68
C GLU A 37 -0.89 2.93 4.65
N ALA A 38 -0.38 3.46 5.77
CA ALA A 38 1.03 3.87 5.88
C ALA A 38 1.99 2.68 5.78
N CYS A 39 1.59 1.53 6.33
CA CYS A 39 2.37 0.32 6.23
C CYS A 39 2.34 -0.27 4.82
N LEU A 40 1.19 -0.19 4.15
CA LEU A 40 1.07 -0.57 2.75
C LEU A 40 1.97 0.31 1.87
N ARG A 41 1.96 1.63 2.10
CA ARG A 41 2.83 2.58 1.38
C ARG A 41 4.32 2.30 1.61
N ASP A 42 4.71 1.97 2.84
CA ASP A 42 6.10 1.58 3.16
C ASP A 42 6.52 0.33 2.37
N VAL A 43 5.66 -0.68 2.27
CA VAL A 43 5.93 -1.89 1.48
C VAL A 43 5.96 -1.58 -0.02
N VAL A 44 5.07 -0.71 -0.53
CA VAL A 44 5.10 -0.26 -1.93
C VAL A 44 6.41 0.46 -2.26
N GLU A 45 6.91 1.30 -1.35
CA GLU A 45 8.17 2.03 -1.54
C GLU A 45 9.36 1.07 -1.57
N ARG A 46 9.41 0.07 -0.67
CA ARG A 46 10.47 -0.95 -0.70
C ARG A 46 10.43 -1.78 -1.97
N LEU A 47 9.24 -2.17 -2.44
CA LEU A 47 9.06 -2.86 -3.71
C LEU A 47 9.55 -2.00 -4.89
N HIS A 48 9.27 -0.70 -4.87
CA HIS A 48 9.77 0.23 -5.87
C HIS A 48 11.30 0.25 -5.86
N GLN A 49 11.93 0.53 -4.72
CA GLN A 49 13.39 0.59 -4.61
C GLN A 49 14.08 -0.69 -5.09
N ARG A 50 13.47 -1.86 -4.83
CA ARG A 50 14.06 -3.15 -5.18
C ARG A 50 13.88 -3.56 -6.65
N TRP A 51 12.73 -3.23 -7.24
CA TRP A 51 12.29 -3.80 -8.52
C TRP A 51 12.03 -2.77 -9.62
N ASP A 52 12.35 -1.49 -9.42
CA ASP A 52 12.07 -0.46 -10.43
C ASP A 52 12.74 -0.72 -11.78
N SER A 53 13.95 -1.28 -11.75
CA SER A 53 14.69 -1.65 -12.96
C SER A 53 14.10 -2.84 -13.71
N ALA A 54 13.27 -3.67 -13.06
CA ALA A 54 12.74 -4.91 -13.62
C ALA A 54 11.32 -4.76 -14.19
N PHE A 55 10.52 -3.83 -13.66
CA PHE A 55 9.12 -3.64 -14.08
C PHE A 55 8.79 -2.15 -14.13
N HIS A 56 8.47 -1.60 -15.30
CA HIS A 56 8.13 -0.18 -15.39
C HIS A 56 6.78 0.14 -14.73
N ARG A 57 6.75 1.29 -14.05
CA ARG A 57 5.65 2.03 -13.38
C ARG A 57 4.20 1.56 -13.64
N VAL A 58 3.74 0.55 -12.89
CA VAL A 58 2.29 0.30 -12.70
C VAL A 58 1.94 0.38 -11.23
N ALA A 59 1.63 1.59 -10.76
CA ALA A 59 1.37 1.89 -9.35
C ALA A 59 0.24 1.01 -8.76
N ILE A 60 -0.74 0.62 -9.56
CA ILE A 60 -1.87 -0.21 -9.13
C ILE A 60 -1.45 -1.68 -8.91
N VAL A 61 -0.68 -2.26 -9.84
CA VAL A 61 -0.23 -3.66 -9.72
C VAL A 61 0.78 -3.82 -8.59
N ARG A 62 1.63 -2.81 -8.36
CA ARG A 62 2.53 -2.76 -7.18
C ARG A 62 1.75 -2.65 -5.87
N ARG A 63 0.67 -1.86 -5.82
CA ARG A 63 -0.24 -1.83 -4.65
C ARG A 63 -0.93 -3.18 -4.42
N MET A 64 -1.32 -3.90 -5.48
CA MET A 64 -1.86 -5.25 -5.35
C MET A 64 -0.82 -6.21 -4.78
N TRP A 65 0.43 -6.14 -5.23
CA TRP A 65 1.52 -6.95 -4.69
C TRP A 65 1.79 -6.62 -3.21
N ALA A 66 1.90 -5.33 -2.87
CA ALA A 66 2.07 -4.92 -1.48
C ALA A 66 0.93 -5.41 -0.59
N ASN A 67 -0.33 -5.37 -1.06
CA ASN A 67 -1.48 -5.91 -0.31
C ASN A 67 -1.40 -7.42 -0.13
N HIS A 68 -0.87 -8.15 -1.12
CA HIS A 68 -0.64 -9.58 -0.99
C HIS A 68 0.37 -9.90 0.11
N LEU A 69 1.47 -9.14 0.16
CA LEU A 69 2.53 -9.29 1.16
C LEU A 69 2.04 -8.97 2.58
N THR A 70 1.28 -7.88 2.71
CA THR A 70 0.85 -7.39 4.02
C THR A 70 -0.31 -8.19 4.62
N ARG A 71 -0.97 -9.04 3.81
CA ARG A 71 -2.10 -9.88 4.22
C ARG A 71 -1.79 -10.84 5.37
N ASN A 72 -0.55 -11.35 5.47
CA ASN A 72 -0.15 -12.25 6.55
C ASN A 72 -0.02 -11.51 7.91
N LEU A 73 0.00 -10.17 7.92
CA LEU A 73 0.21 -9.29 9.09
C LEU A 73 1.54 -9.49 9.85
N ASP A 74 2.31 -10.55 9.56
CA ASP A 74 3.64 -10.76 10.12
C ASP A 74 4.69 -9.88 9.42
N ARG A 75 4.94 -8.71 10.02
CA ARG A 75 5.91 -7.72 9.53
C ARG A 75 7.34 -8.23 9.47
N SER A 76 7.69 -9.26 10.25
CA SER A 76 9.04 -9.83 10.23
C SER A 76 9.36 -10.51 8.90
N THR A 77 8.33 -11.04 8.22
CA THR A 77 8.45 -11.74 6.94
C THR A 77 8.53 -10.79 5.75
N TRP A 78 7.97 -9.58 5.85
CA TRP A 78 7.83 -8.66 4.71
C TRP A 78 9.16 -8.26 4.08
N LYS A 79 10.22 -8.14 4.89
CA LYS A 79 11.56 -7.82 4.38
C LYS A 79 12.10 -8.94 3.48
N ALA A 80 11.89 -10.20 3.87
CA ALA A 80 12.32 -11.34 3.07
C ALA A 80 11.45 -11.49 1.82
N GLU A 81 10.15 -11.24 1.93
CA GLU A 81 9.20 -11.38 0.84
C GLU A 81 9.35 -10.29 -0.24
N VAL A 82 9.76 -9.07 0.12
CA VAL A 82 10.09 -8.01 -0.85
C VAL A 82 11.27 -8.39 -1.76
N GLU A 83 12.18 -9.25 -1.27
CA GLU A 83 13.31 -9.75 -2.06
C GLU A 83 12.91 -10.88 -3.02
N GLN A 84 11.74 -11.49 -2.81
CA GLN A 84 11.24 -12.56 -3.66
C GLN A 84 10.60 -11.98 -4.93
N PRO A 85 10.64 -12.70 -6.06
CA PRO A 85 9.93 -12.30 -7.26
C PRO A 85 8.41 -12.24 -7.03
N PRO A 86 7.68 -11.43 -7.82
CA PRO A 86 6.25 -11.31 -7.67
C PRO A 86 5.53 -12.66 -7.88
N PRO A 87 4.45 -12.95 -7.14
CA PRO A 87 3.61 -14.12 -7.38
C PRO A 87 3.16 -14.19 -8.85
N GLY A 88 3.01 -15.39 -9.40
CA GLY A 88 2.78 -15.57 -10.84
C GLY A 88 1.59 -14.77 -11.43
N TYR A 89 0.53 -14.54 -10.66
CA TYR A 89 -0.59 -13.70 -11.10
C TYR A 89 -0.23 -12.20 -11.17
N VAL A 90 0.59 -11.71 -10.24
CA VAL A 90 1.12 -10.33 -10.23
C VAL A 90 2.12 -10.17 -11.38
N ALA A 91 3.00 -11.16 -11.58
CA ALA A 91 4.00 -11.14 -12.65
C ALA A 91 3.33 -11.00 -14.03
N ARG A 92 2.25 -11.75 -14.29
CA ARG A 92 1.48 -11.63 -15.55
C ARG A 92 0.91 -10.22 -15.75
N LEU A 93 0.40 -9.59 -14.69
CA LEU A 93 -0.13 -8.23 -14.76
C LEU A 93 0.98 -7.19 -14.99
N LEU A 94 2.14 -7.36 -14.34
CA LEU A 94 3.31 -6.50 -14.56
C LEU A 94 3.80 -6.62 -16.01
N THR A 95 3.98 -7.83 -16.54
CA THR A 95 4.39 -8.06 -17.92
C THR A 95 3.37 -7.51 -18.93
N ALA A 96 2.08 -7.77 -18.73
CA ALA A 96 1.04 -7.27 -19.64
C ALA A 96 1.02 -5.74 -19.68
N SER A 97 1.22 -5.10 -18.54
CA SER A 97 1.26 -3.64 -18.45
C SER A 97 2.53 -3.04 -19.06
N ASP A 98 3.68 -3.70 -18.92
CA ASP A 98 4.95 -3.30 -19.54
C ASP A 98 4.88 -3.40 -21.07
N SER A 99 4.27 -4.48 -21.59
CA SER A 99 4.01 -4.65 -23.03
C SER A 99 3.04 -3.60 -23.58
N GLN A 100 2.00 -3.22 -22.83
CA GLN A 100 1.04 -2.19 -23.25
C GLN A 100 1.69 -0.80 -23.40
N LEU A 101 2.74 -0.51 -22.62
CA LEU A 101 3.49 0.75 -22.71
C LEU A 101 4.40 0.80 -23.96
N HIS A 102 4.91 -0.33 -24.43
CA HIS A 102 5.69 -0.39 -25.67
C HIS A 102 4.83 -0.13 -26.91
N ASP A 103 3.56 -0.55 -26.90
CA ASP A 103 2.64 -0.41 -28.03
C ASP A 103 2.24 1.06 -28.30
N VAL A 104 1.99 1.83 -27.24
CA VAL A 104 1.58 3.25 -27.36
C VAL A 104 2.73 4.19 -27.74
N ALA A 105 3.98 3.81 -27.52
CA ALA A 105 5.15 4.59 -27.94
C ALA A 105 5.49 4.39 -29.44
N GLY A 106 4.93 3.37 -30.09
CA GLY A 106 5.12 3.08 -31.51
C GLY A 106 4.15 3.81 -32.44
N LEU A 107 3.18 4.55 -31.92
CA LEU A 107 2.13 5.23 -32.70
C LEU A 107 2.37 6.75 -32.76
N HIS A 108 3.50 7.16 -33.34
CA HIS A 108 3.69 8.53 -33.79
C HIS A 108 4.39 8.50 -35.16
N ILE A 109 3.58 8.34 -36.21
CA ILE A 109 3.92 8.67 -37.60
C ILE A 109 3.18 9.97 -37.94
#